data_AF-A0AAN8Z848-F1
#
_entry.id   AF-A0AAN8Z848-F1
#
_cell.length_a   1.000
_cell.length_b   1.000
_cell.length_c   1.000
_cell.angle_alpha   90.00
_cell.angle_beta   90.00
_cell.angle_gamma   90.00
#
_symmetry.space_group_name_H-M   'P 1'
#
loop_
_entity.id
_entity.type
_entity.pdbx_description
1 polymer ?
#
loop_
_entity_poly.entity_id
_entity_poly.type
_entity_poly.pdbx_seq_one_letter_code
_entity_poly.pdbx_strand_id
1 'polypeptide(L)'
;MEAITGERFTSPEISIVETVNLPDQVLLFLYYPPSVPLFTQDDLHCVYLNSTDLTGLKLKLRPVAVDTESLTRQIVRCSTDPRGTIGSLLVKSNSQGDDDGGGRYLQVGPIQHRWDYLAYEALVDRDNTTIVFVKGFNLRSEKISDPSRFKCVYGWDFSKPKQLITSEALIAAQEIVRCNTPLSVLSGLHRQTDNHLLDSVKVSIRLKGRGTLHSVARPVVLPVVGPNRKRQHEMCVCTMLRNQAGFLREWVMYHGGVGVDRWFIYDNNSDDEIVDVVESLLSQNYNISRHLWPWVKTQEAGFAHCAMRARDTCEWVGFFDVDEFLHFPHELTMKDILEEQTSNIAELRALCYSFGPSGHKKVPATGSMVGYTCRLLAPERHKSIVRPEALNASLINVVHHFHLKQGYESILLNASIMSFNHYKYQVWEVFKQKFYRRVATFVADWQDEQNIGSKDRAPGLGTKPVEPPDWSDRFCEVRDTGLKDQVIRKYRDPQTGLLPWQEKQSEIENKVLAVR
;
A
#
# COMPACT_ATOMS: atom_id res chain seq x y z
N MET A 1 -19.19 44.95 37.37
CA MET A 1 -18.79 44.54 36.02
C MET A 1 -17.34 44.10 36.12
N GLU A 2 -17.12 42.81 36.35
CA GLU A 2 -15.79 42.21 36.32
C GLU A 2 -15.65 41.48 34.98
N ALA A 3 -14.69 41.94 34.19
CA ALA A 3 -14.32 41.31 32.93
C ALA A 3 -13.43 40.10 33.23
N ILE A 4 -13.95 38.91 32.99
CA ILE A 4 -13.16 37.68 32.99
C ILE A 4 -12.29 37.69 31.74
N THR A 5 -10.99 37.66 31.96
CA THR A 5 -9.91 37.60 30.97
C THR A 5 -10.13 36.44 30.00
N GLY A 6 -10.18 36.76 28.71
CA GLY A 6 -10.21 35.78 27.62
C GLY A 6 -8.96 34.90 27.64
N GLU A 7 -9.19 33.59 27.60
CA GLU A 7 -8.15 32.61 27.31
C GLU A 7 -7.50 32.94 25.96
N ARG A 8 -6.18 33.19 25.98
CA ARG A 8 -5.36 33.26 24.78
C ARG A 8 -5.38 31.88 24.14
N PHE A 9 -6.08 31.73 23.02
CA PHE A 9 -5.86 30.61 22.10
C PHE A 9 -4.41 30.66 21.62
N THR A 10 -3.55 29.80 22.17
CA THR A 10 -2.20 29.58 21.65
C THR A 10 -2.31 29.07 20.22
N SER A 11 -1.61 29.71 19.29
CA SER A 11 -1.43 29.20 17.93
C SER A 11 -1.01 27.73 18.00
N PRO A 12 -1.62 26.81 17.22
CA PRO A 12 -1.21 25.42 17.28
C PRO A 12 0.29 25.34 16.99
N GLU A 13 1.02 24.56 17.78
CA GLU A 13 2.43 24.29 17.54
C GLU A 13 2.60 22.93 16.87
N ILE A 14 3.67 22.78 16.09
CA ILE A 14 4.02 21.49 15.47
C ILE A 14 4.20 20.45 16.58
N SER A 15 3.54 19.29 16.44
CA SER A 15 3.58 18.24 17.45
C SER A 15 3.48 16.85 16.83
N ILE A 16 4.02 15.87 17.56
CA ILE A 16 3.82 14.45 17.25
C ILE A 16 2.53 14.01 17.95
N VAL A 17 1.52 13.64 17.17
CA VAL A 17 0.17 13.31 17.67
C VAL A 17 0.03 11.83 17.99
N GLU A 18 0.61 10.97 17.16
CA GLU A 18 0.56 9.51 17.33
C GLU A 18 1.94 8.92 17.06
N THR A 19 2.25 7.80 17.71
CA THR A 19 3.48 7.04 17.48
C THR A 19 3.13 5.57 17.36
N VAL A 20 3.54 4.92 16.27
CA VAL A 20 3.30 3.50 16.02
C VAL A 20 4.63 2.79 15.80
N ASN A 21 4.91 1.81 16.65
CA ASN A 21 6.09 0.96 16.55
C ASN A 21 5.79 -0.20 15.59
N LEU A 22 6.47 -0.24 14.45
CA LEU A 22 6.55 -1.38 13.54
C LEU A 22 7.75 -2.27 13.93
N PRO A 23 7.91 -3.48 13.35
CA PRO A 23 9.04 -4.35 13.69
C PRO A 23 10.44 -3.77 13.46
N ASP A 24 10.60 -2.87 12.50
CA ASP A 24 11.89 -2.33 12.05
C ASP A 24 11.89 -0.81 11.85
N GLN A 25 10.74 -0.16 12.07
CA GLN A 25 10.55 1.27 11.89
C GLN A 25 9.60 1.81 12.95
N VAL A 26 9.70 3.10 13.22
CA VAL A 26 8.72 3.84 14.03
C VAL A 26 8.07 4.89 13.14
N LEU A 27 6.74 4.88 13.13
CA LEU A 27 5.93 5.90 12.44
C LEU A 27 5.61 7.01 13.44
N LEU A 28 6.03 8.23 13.11
CA LEU A 28 5.66 9.44 13.84
C LEU A 28 4.66 10.24 13.00
N PHE A 29 3.48 10.49 13.55
CA PHE A 29 2.45 11.30 12.90
C PHE A 29 2.57 12.75 13.36
N LEU A 30 3.04 13.62 12.46
CA LEU A 30 3.21 15.04 12.73
C LEU A 30 1.95 15.80 12.31
N TYR A 31 1.54 16.74 13.15
CA TYR A 31 0.52 17.73 12.84
C TYR A 31 1.13 19.11 12.66
N TYR A 32 0.67 19.81 11.63
CA TYR A 32 1.10 21.16 11.28
C TYR A 32 -0.03 22.18 11.41
N PRO A 33 0.26 23.37 11.93
CA PRO A 33 -0.55 24.55 11.69
C PRO A 33 -0.54 24.87 10.20
N PRO A 34 -1.66 25.33 9.60
CA PRO A 34 -1.71 25.66 8.17
C PRO A 34 -0.69 26.70 7.71
N SER A 35 -0.12 27.49 8.62
CA SER A 35 0.84 28.56 8.33
C SER A 35 2.30 28.12 8.28
N VAL A 36 2.61 26.84 8.52
CA VAL A 36 4.00 26.33 8.59
C VAL A 36 4.30 25.46 7.36
N PRO A 37 5.44 25.67 6.68
CA PRO A 37 5.84 24.81 5.57
C PRO A 37 6.10 23.38 6.06
N LEU A 38 5.77 22.40 5.20
CA LEU A 38 6.05 20.99 5.47
C LEU A 38 7.56 20.72 5.46
N PHE A 39 7.98 19.74 6.25
CA PHE A 39 9.39 19.34 6.33
C PHE A 39 9.75 18.32 5.26
N THR A 40 10.99 18.42 4.79
CA THR A 40 11.68 17.43 3.98
C THR A 40 12.47 16.48 4.88
N GLN A 41 13.02 15.41 4.30
CA GLN A 41 13.89 14.48 5.02
C GLN A 41 15.16 15.15 5.56
N ASP A 42 15.68 16.18 4.89
CA ASP A 42 16.90 16.89 5.31
C ASP A 42 16.67 17.82 6.51
N ASP A 43 15.43 18.25 6.75
CA ASP A 43 15.03 19.13 7.84
C ASP A 43 14.94 18.40 9.20
N LEU A 44 14.91 17.05 9.17
CA LEU A 44 14.52 16.23 10.32
C LEU A 44 15.62 15.24 10.72
N HIS A 45 15.76 14.98 12.02
CA HIS A 45 16.60 13.90 12.56
C HIS A 45 15.83 13.13 13.63
N CYS A 46 15.78 11.80 13.50
CA CYS A 46 15.29 10.88 14.51
C CYS A 46 16.32 10.79 15.64
N VAL A 47 15.91 11.07 16.88
CA VAL A 47 16.81 11.15 18.03
C VAL A 47 16.53 10.01 19.00
N TYR A 48 17.54 9.17 19.22
CA TYR A 48 17.44 7.98 20.05
C TYR A 48 18.06 8.23 21.43
N LEU A 49 17.37 7.75 22.44
CA LEU A 49 17.82 7.74 23.83
C LEU A 49 18.40 6.36 24.13
N ASN A 50 19.68 6.31 24.50
CA ASN A 50 20.32 5.09 24.95
C ASN A 50 19.97 4.87 26.44
N SER A 51 19.50 3.67 26.79
CA SER A 51 19.17 3.32 28.18
C SER A 51 20.40 3.13 29.07
N THR A 52 21.59 2.98 28.48
CA THR A 52 22.84 2.66 29.19
C THR A 52 23.82 3.83 29.31
N ASP A 53 23.53 4.97 28.66
CA ASP A 53 24.50 6.06 28.53
C ASP A 53 24.17 7.25 29.45
N LEU A 54 24.85 7.30 30.59
CA LEU A 54 24.80 8.42 31.55
C LEU A 54 25.53 9.68 31.02
N THR A 55 26.22 9.61 29.88
CA THR A 55 26.96 10.74 29.28
C THR A 55 26.08 11.70 28.49
N GLY A 56 24.82 11.33 28.20
CA GLY A 56 23.87 12.17 27.49
C GLY A 56 24.05 12.20 25.96
N LEU A 57 24.91 11.35 25.38
CA LEU A 57 25.08 11.28 23.93
C LEU A 57 23.81 10.75 23.25
N LYS A 58 23.11 11.63 22.52
CA LYS A 58 21.92 11.28 21.74
C LYS A 58 22.34 10.90 20.32
N LEU A 59 22.06 9.66 19.90
CA LEU A 59 22.24 9.25 18.51
C LEU A 59 21.20 9.98 17.64
N LYS A 60 21.67 10.63 16.57
CA LYS A 60 20.83 11.33 15.59
C LYS A 60 20.97 10.62 14.25
N LEU A 61 19.87 10.09 13.71
CA LEU A 61 19.83 9.50 12.37
C LEU A 61 18.85 10.29 11.50
N ARG A 62 19.10 10.33 10.20
CA ARG A 62 18.10 10.83 9.25
C ARG A 62 16.88 9.90 9.25
N PRO A 63 15.65 10.41 9.08
CA PRO A 63 14.50 9.57 8.81
C PRO A 63 14.75 8.69 7.59
N VAL A 64 14.14 7.51 7.55
CA VAL A 64 14.08 6.65 6.36
C VAL A 64 13.31 7.36 5.25
N ALA A 65 12.21 8.01 5.61
CA ALA A 65 11.38 8.79 4.69
C ALA A 65 10.47 9.76 5.44
N VAL A 66 9.97 10.75 4.71
CA VAL A 66 8.94 11.70 5.17
C VAL A 66 7.85 11.74 4.11
N ASP A 67 6.65 11.31 4.49
CA ASP A 67 5.50 11.19 3.59
C ASP A 67 4.43 12.23 3.95
N THR A 68 3.96 12.98 2.95
CA THR A 68 2.88 13.96 3.13
C THR A 68 1.53 13.30 2.90
N GLU A 69 0.70 13.23 3.96
CA GLU A 69 -0.65 12.67 3.89
C GLU A 69 -1.69 13.76 3.55
N SER A 70 -1.51 14.96 4.10
CA SER A 70 -2.31 16.15 3.80
C SER A 70 -1.49 17.43 4.02
N LEU A 71 -2.05 18.59 3.70
CA LEU A 71 -1.41 19.89 3.93
C LEU A 71 -1.06 20.15 5.41
N THR A 72 -1.65 19.40 6.34
CA THR A 72 -1.42 19.55 7.78
C THR A 72 -0.87 18.29 8.44
N ARG A 73 -0.51 17.25 7.68
CA ARG A 73 -0.08 15.96 8.23
C ARG A 73 1.04 15.33 7.43
N GLN A 74 2.12 14.99 8.14
CA GLN A 74 3.19 14.16 7.59
C GLN A 74 3.43 12.95 8.48
N ILE A 75 3.87 11.88 7.85
CA ILE A 75 4.30 10.64 8.50
C ILE A 75 5.81 10.58 8.33
N VAL A 76 6.53 10.66 9.46
CA VAL A 76 7.98 10.51 9.49
C VAL A 76 8.30 9.08 9.88
N ARG A 77 9.06 8.38 9.02
CA ARG A 77 9.49 7.00 9.25
C ARG A 77 10.93 7.01 9.77
N CYS A 78 11.11 6.59 11.01
CA CYS A 78 12.43 6.43 11.62
C CYS A 78 12.81 4.96 11.66
N SER A 79 14.10 4.63 11.48
CA SER A 79 14.57 3.26 11.66
C SER A 79 14.48 2.83 13.13
N THR A 80 14.35 1.53 13.36
CA THR A 80 14.52 0.95 14.69
C THR A 80 16.02 0.84 15.01
N ASP A 81 16.51 1.50 16.07
CA ASP A 81 17.90 1.29 16.54
C ASP A 81 17.93 0.19 17.63
N PRO A 82 18.76 -0.86 17.50
CA PRO A 82 18.81 -1.94 18.48
C PRO A 82 19.29 -1.52 19.88
N ARG A 83 19.93 -0.36 20.00
CA ARG A 83 20.62 0.11 21.22
C ARG A 83 19.90 1.30 21.88
N GLY A 84 18.79 1.77 21.33
CA GLY A 84 18.06 2.92 21.88
C GLY A 84 16.62 3.03 21.39
N THR A 85 15.79 3.68 22.20
CA THR A 85 14.40 3.99 21.83
C THR A 85 14.33 5.40 21.28
N ILE A 86 13.50 5.62 20.26
CA ILE A 86 13.24 6.98 19.78
C ILE A 86 12.59 7.82 20.89
N GLY A 87 13.25 8.91 21.27
CA GLY A 87 12.76 9.81 22.32
C GLY A 87 12.21 11.12 21.78
N SER A 88 12.73 11.59 20.65
CA SER A 88 12.32 12.86 20.06
C SER A 88 12.65 12.93 18.57
N LEU A 89 12.03 13.90 17.89
CA LEU A 89 12.37 14.30 16.54
C LEU A 89 12.99 15.70 16.59
N LEU A 90 14.20 15.85 16.07
CA LEU A 90 14.88 17.13 15.95
C LEU A 90 14.52 17.78 14.62
N VAL A 91 13.96 18.99 14.69
CA VAL A 91 13.72 19.88 13.55
C VAL A 91 14.88 20.87 13.45
N LYS A 92 15.58 20.89 12.31
CA LYS A 92 16.64 21.87 12.06
C LYS A 92 16.07 23.28 11.94
N SER A 93 16.83 24.26 12.42
CA SER A 93 16.56 25.67 12.15
C SER A 93 17.34 26.10 10.90
N ASN A 94 16.74 26.91 10.04
CA ASN A 94 17.38 27.46 8.83
C ASN A 94 18.49 28.51 9.11
N SER A 95 18.96 28.62 10.36
CA SER A 95 20.06 29.53 10.70
C SER A 95 21.38 28.86 10.28
N GLN A 96 22.03 29.43 9.26
CA GLN A 96 23.37 29.03 8.82
C GLN A 96 24.38 29.06 9.97
N GLY A 97 25.07 27.94 10.20
CA GLY A 97 26.19 27.83 11.13
C GLY A 97 26.23 26.46 11.80
N ASP A 98 27.21 25.65 11.40
CA ASP A 98 27.53 24.36 12.00
C ASP A 98 27.80 24.45 13.51
N ASP A 99 27.66 23.29 14.15
CA ASP A 99 28.03 22.94 15.52
C ASP A 99 27.25 23.59 16.67
N ASP A 100 26.32 22.77 17.18
CA ASP A 100 25.74 22.75 18.53
C ASP A 100 24.53 23.67 18.84
N GLY A 101 23.33 23.07 18.81
CA GLY A 101 22.24 23.45 19.73
C GLY A 101 20.99 24.17 19.19
N GLY A 102 20.94 24.60 17.92
CA GLY A 102 19.85 25.51 17.44
C GLY A 102 18.51 24.88 17.02
N GLY A 103 18.32 23.56 17.10
CA GLY A 103 17.11 22.89 16.58
C GLY A 103 16.01 22.65 17.62
N ARG A 104 14.74 22.59 17.17
CA ARG A 104 13.58 22.32 18.03
C ARG A 104 13.39 20.81 18.18
N TYR A 105 13.30 20.33 19.43
CA TYR A 105 13.03 18.93 19.72
C TYR A 105 11.54 18.70 19.97
N LEU A 106 10.89 17.95 19.09
CA LEU A 106 9.52 17.46 19.29
C LEU A 106 9.59 16.16 20.10
N GLN A 107 9.00 16.16 21.30
CA GLN A 107 9.03 14.98 22.16
C GLN A 107 8.05 13.92 21.64
N VAL A 108 8.49 12.65 21.64
CA VAL A 108 7.59 11.52 21.41
C VAL A 108 6.69 11.37 22.63
N GLY A 109 5.38 11.24 22.41
CA GLY A 109 4.42 11.07 23.49
C GLY A 109 4.63 9.77 24.28
N PRO A 110 4.14 9.69 25.52
CA PRO A 110 4.29 8.49 26.36
C PRO A 110 3.51 7.29 25.81
N ILE A 111 2.46 7.53 25.02
CA ILE A 111 1.65 6.48 24.41
C ILE A 111 2.28 6.11 23.07
N GLN A 112 2.79 4.88 23.00
CA GLN A 112 3.29 4.29 21.76
C GLN A 112 2.45 3.06 21.41
N HIS A 113 1.89 3.05 20.21
CA HIS A 113 1.04 1.96 19.75
C HIS A 113 1.86 0.84 19.15
N ARG A 114 1.47 -0.41 19.42
CA ARG A 114 2.03 -1.57 18.74
C ARG A 114 1.27 -1.84 17.46
N TRP A 115 1.98 -2.07 16.37
CA TRP A 115 1.38 -2.37 15.06
C TRP A 115 0.50 -3.63 15.04
N ASP A 116 0.80 -4.62 15.89
CA ASP A 116 0.15 -5.93 15.93
C ASP A 116 -1.13 -5.97 16.78
N TYR A 117 -1.54 -4.84 17.36
CA TYR A 117 -2.77 -4.70 18.15
C TYR A 117 -3.35 -3.28 18.03
N LEU A 118 -3.87 -2.94 16.84
CA LEU A 118 -4.17 -1.56 16.43
C LEU A 118 -5.36 -1.50 15.47
N ALA A 119 -6.26 -0.54 15.67
CA ALA A 119 -7.13 -0.03 14.61
C ALA A 119 -6.38 1.07 13.87
N TYR A 120 -6.10 0.85 12.59
CA TYR A 120 -5.10 1.64 11.86
C TYR A 120 -5.66 2.49 10.72
N GLU A 121 -6.79 2.09 10.12
CA GLU A 121 -7.45 2.85 9.05
C GLU A 121 -8.98 2.73 9.16
N ALA A 122 -9.73 3.71 8.66
CA ALA A 122 -11.18 3.62 8.59
C ALA A 122 -11.82 4.42 7.44
N LEU A 123 -12.85 3.85 6.83
CA LEU A 123 -13.66 4.49 5.79
C LEU A 123 -15.13 4.50 6.17
N VAL A 124 -15.87 5.54 5.75
CA VAL A 124 -17.34 5.53 5.76
C VAL A 124 -17.83 5.10 4.37
N ASP A 125 -18.60 4.01 4.32
CA ASP A 125 -19.20 3.50 3.08
C ASP A 125 -20.55 4.18 2.80
N ARG A 126 -21.10 3.97 1.60
CA ARG A 126 -22.32 4.63 1.09
C ARG A 126 -23.59 4.33 1.88
N ASP A 127 -23.61 3.24 2.64
CA ASP A 127 -24.70 2.89 3.56
C ASP A 127 -24.54 3.54 4.95
N ASN A 128 -23.63 4.50 5.07
CA ASN A 128 -23.27 5.22 6.29
C ASN A 128 -22.70 4.32 7.40
N THR A 129 -22.21 3.12 7.06
CA THR A 129 -21.45 2.29 8.00
C THR A 129 -19.97 2.61 7.93
N THR A 130 -19.26 2.42 9.04
CA THR A 130 -17.81 2.63 9.11
C THR A 130 -17.11 1.29 8.95
N ILE A 131 -16.26 1.16 7.95
CA ILE A 131 -15.34 0.04 7.75
C ILE A 131 -14.07 0.38 8.52
N VAL A 132 -13.72 -0.44 9.51
CA VAL A 132 -12.52 -0.27 10.33
C VAL A 132 -11.53 -1.37 10.01
N PHE A 133 -10.31 -0.99 9.66
CA PHE A 133 -9.20 -1.90 9.43
C PHE A 133 -8.40 -2.06 10.70
N VAL A 134 -8.20 -3.31 11.12
CA VAL A 134 -7.67 -3.66 12.45
C VAL A 134 -6.63 -4.77 12.36
N LYS A 135 -5.70 -4.75 13.31
CA LYS A 135 -4.74 -5.83 13.55
C LYS A 135 -4.84 -6.37 14.97
N GLY A 136 -4.56 -7.66 15.14
CA GLY A 136 -4.43 -8.32 16.44
C GLY A 136 -5.57 -9.25 16.86
N PHE A 137 -6.64 -9.36 16.07
CA PHE A 137 -7.71 -10.33 16.33
C PHE A 137 -7.43 -11.73 15.78
N ASN A 138 -6.53 -11.87 14.80
CA ASN A 138 -6.15 -13.13 14.16
C ASN A 138 -7.37 -13.97 13.77
N LEU A 139 -8.34 -13.33 13.11
CA LEU A 139 -9.55 -13.99 12.64
C LEU A 139 -9.20 -15.03 11.57
N ARG A 140 -10.06 -16.02 11.39
CA ARG A 140 -9.86 -17.07 10.39
C ARG A 140 -9.90 -16.46 8.98
N SER A 141 -8.96 -16.87 8.13
CA SER A 141 -9.00 -16.53 6.71
C SER A 141 -10.30 -17.00 6.08
N GLU A 142 -10.81 -16.24 5.11
CA GLU A 142 -11.98 -16.55 4.28
C GLU A 142 -13.30 -16.79 5.03
N LYS A 143 -13.38 -16.43 6.32
CA LYS A 143 -14.56 -16.70 7.15
C LYS A 143 -15.02 -15.47 7.91
N ILE A 144 -16.33 -15.25 7.86
CA ILE A 144 -17.00 -14.30 8.73
C ILE A 144 -16.95 -14.81 10.17
N SER A 145 -16.58 -13.94 11.09
CA SER A 145 -16.62 -14.19 12.53
C SER A 145 -17.93 -13.69 13.12
N ASP A 146 -18.30 -14.21 14.30
CA ASP A 146 -19.48 -13.72 15.04
C ASP A 146 -19.30 -12.23 15.42
N PRO A 147 -20.05 -11.30 14.81
CA PRO A 147 -19.89 -9.87 15.04
C PRO A 147 -20.30 -9.46 16.46
N SER A 148 -21.14 -10.26 17.15
CA SER A 148 -21.62 -9.97 18.50
C SER A 148 -20.50 -9.94 19.55
N ARG A 149 -19.32 -10.48 19.21
CA ARG A 149 -18.11 -10.46 20.04
C ARG A 149 -17.41 -9.10 20.05
N PHE A 150 -17.76 -8.22 19.12
CA PHE A 150 -17.11 -6.94 18.90
C PHE A 150 -18.09 -5.79 19.19
N LYS A 151 -17.56 -4.68 19.71
CA LYS A 151 -18.27 -3.39 19.80
C LYS A 151 -17.40 -2.32 19.16
N CYS A 152 -18.02 -1.46 18.36
CA CYS A 152 -17.34 -0.33 17.77
C CYS A 152 -17.33 0.83 18.77
N VAL A 153 -16.22 1.53 18.88
CA VAL A 153 -16.00 2.59 19.86
C VAL A 153 -15.46 3.81 19.12
N TYR A 154 -16.15 4.94 19.28
CA TYR A 154 -15.81 6.22 18.66
C TYR A 154 -15.48 7.24 19.74
N GLY A 155 -14.52 8.12 19.48
CA GLY A 155 -14.22 9.22 20.37
C GLY A 155 -13.06 10.09 19.90
N TRP A 156 -13.01 11.30 20.44
CA TRP A 156 -11.93 12.27 20.19
C TRP A 156 -10.70 11.98 21.05
N ASP A 157 -10.93 11.51 22.28
CA ASP A 157 -9.89 11.23 23.26
C ASP A 157 -10.14 9.86 23.92
N PHE A 158 -9.36 8.86 23.51
CA PHE A 158 -9.44 7.49 24.03
C PHE A 158 -8.90 7.36 25.46
N SER A 159 -8.24 8.40 26.01
CA SER A 159 -7.87 8.46 27.42
C SER A 159 -9.04 8.83 28.34
N LYS A 160 -10.18 9.27 27.78
CA LYS A 160 -11.39 9.67 28.51
C LYS A 160 -12.57 8.74 28.21
N PRO A 161 -12.67 7.55 28.84
CA PRO A 161 -13.67 6.52 28.53
C PRO A 161 -15.13 7.00 28.57
N LYS A 162 -15.45 7.98 29.44
CA LYS A 162 -16.81 8.51 29.61
C LYS A 162 -17.32 9.32 28.40
N GLN A 163 -16.41 9.73 27.50
CA GLN A 163 -16.73 10.50 26.30
C GLN A 163 -16.80 9.62 25.04
N LEU A 164 -16.66 8.30 25.20
CA LEU A 164 -16.67 7.37 24.07
C LEU A 164 -18.10 6.95 23.72
N ILE A 165 -18.40 6.94 22.43
CA ILE A 165 -19.67 6.48 21.87
C ILE A 165 -19.49 5.05 21.40
N THR A 166 -20.38 4.14 21.76
CA THR A 166 -20.32 2.74 21.31
C THR A 166 -21.45 2.39 20.37
N SER A 167 -21.19 1.52 19.40
CA SER A 167 -22.20 0.96 18.51
C SER A 167 -21.93 -0.52 18.20
N GLU A 168 -22.89 -1.17 17.55
CA GLU A 168 -22.80 -2.56 17.14
C GLU A 168 -21.83 -2.76 15.97
N ALA A 169 -21.05 -3.84 16.04
CA ALA A 169 -20.40 -4.39 14.86
C ALA A 169 -21.43 -5.17 14.05
N LEU A 170 -21.47 -4.94 12.74
CA LEU A 170 -22.38 -5.58 11.80
C LEU A 170 -21.73 -6.81 11.17
N ILE A 171 -20.45 -6.69 10.79
CA ILE A 171 -19.66 -7.75 10.14
C ILE A 171 -18.25 -7.69 10.70
N ALA A 172 -17.63 -8.85 10.91
CA ALA A 172 -16.21 -8.96 11.22
C ALA A 172 -15.60 -10.12 10.40
N ALA A 173 -14.58 -9.83 9.59
CA ALA A 173 -13.89 -10.83 8.79
C ALA A 173 -12.44 -10.40 8.53
N GLN A 174 -11.50 -11.34 8.58
CA GLN A 174 -10.05 -11.07 8.42
C GLN A 174 -9.59 -9.89 9.30
N GLU A 175 -9.10 -8.80 8.69
CA GLU A 175 -8.65 -7.57 9.35
C GLU A 175 -9.68 -6.43 9.23
N ILE A 176 -10.95 -6.75 8.95
CA ILE A 176 -12.00 -5.77 8.65
C ILE A 176 -13.19 -5.96 9.61
N VAL A 177 -13.62 -4.85 10.24
CA VAL A 177 -14.84 -4.80 11.04
C VAL A 177 -15.73 -3.68 10.52
N ARG A 178 -16.95 -4.02 10.11
CA ARG A 178 -17.96 -3.06 9.66
C ARG A 178 -18.85 -2.68 10.84
N CYS A 179 -18.97 -1.39 11.09
CA CYS A 179 -19.62 -0.81 12.25
C CYS A 179 -20.85 -0.01 11.85
N ASN A 180 -21.92 -0.10 12.63
CA ASN A 180 -22.99 0.88 12.54
C ASN A 180 -22.45 2.24 12.99
N THR A 181 -22.51 3.28 12.15
CA THR A 181 -21.94 4.58 12.50
C THR A 181 -22.96 5.42 13.27
N PRO A 182 -22.65 5.92 14.47
CA PRO A 182 -23.55 6.82 15.19
C PRO A 182 -23.86 8.09 14.37
N LEU A 183 -25.11 8.53 14.38
CA LEU A 183 -25.54 9.75 13.65
C LEU A 183 -24.77 11.01 14.07
N SER A 184 -24.38 11.10 15.35
CA SER A 184 -23.55 12.19 15.87
C SER A 184 -22.16 12.22 15.25
N VAL A 185 -21.58 11.05 14.97
CA VAL A 185 -20.30 10.90 14.28
C VAL A 185 -20.45 11.28 12.81
N LEU A 186 -21.45 10.74 12.11
CA LEU A 186 -21.71 11.06 10.69
C LEU A 186 -21.94 12.56 10.48
N SER A 187 -22.76 13.18 11.33
CA SER A 187 -23.04 14.61 11.26
C SER A 187 -21.79 15.47 11.48
N GLY A 188 -20.86 15.01 12.33
CA GLY A 188 -19.57 15.66 12.54
C GLY A 188 -18.66 15.54 11.32
N LEU A 189 -18.55 14.34 10.74
CA LEU A 189 -17.70 14.07 9.58
C LEU A 189 -18.14 14.88 8.34
N HIS A 190 -19.44 15.01 8.09
CA HIS A 190 -19.94 15.82 6.97
C HIS A 190 -19.76 17.34 7.17
N ARG A 191 -19.55 17.79 8.41
CA ARG A 191 -19.30 19.21 8.74
C ARG A 191 -17.82 19.56 8.78
N GLN A 192 -16.93 18.57 8.85
CA GLN A 192 -15.50 18.82 8.86
C GLN A 192 -15.05 19.33 7.48
N THR A 193 -14.51 20.54 7.49
CA THR A 193 -13.59 21.02 6.44
C THR A 193 -12.19 20.53 6.79
N ASP A 194 -11.32 20.33 5.79
CA ASP A 194 -9.98 19.70 5.91
C ASP A 194 -9.04 20.30 6.98
N ASN A 195 -9.40 21.40 7.65
CA ASN A 195 -8.50 22.21 8.45
C ASN A 195 -8.42 21.89 9.97
N HIS A 196 -9.22 20.97 10.53
CA HIS A 196 -9.23 20.71 11.99
C HIS A 196 -9.19 19.22 12.37
N LEU A 197 -8.07 18.55 12.05
CA LEU A 197 -7.84 17.12 12.32
C LEU A 197 -7.46 16.79 13.78
N LEU A 198 -7.01 17.74 14.61
CA LEU A 198 -6.82 17.47 16.06
C LEU A 198 -8.15 17.08 16.73
N ASP A 199 -9.26 17.55 16.16
CA ASP A 199 -10.63 17.27 16.61
C ASP A 199 -11.33 16.22 15.73
N SER A 200 -10.59 15.44 14.93
CA SER A 200 -11.17 14.32 14.18
C SER A 200 -11.49 13.16 15.13
N VAL A 201 -12.72 12.66 15.04
CA VAL A 201 -13.15 11.48 15.76
C VAL A 201 -12.33 10.26 15.33
N LYS A 202 -11.81 9.51 16.29
CA LYS A 202 -11.16 8.21 16.06
C LYS A 202 -12.16 7.08 16.25
N VAL A 203 -11.92 5.95 15.60
CA VAL A 203 -12.71 4.72 15.77
C VAL A 203 -11.80 3.56 16.16
N SER A 204 -12.30 2.68 17.04
CA SER A 204 -11.61 1.46 17.45
C SER A 204 -12.60 0.33 17.68
N ILE A 205 -12.10 -0.88 17.85
CA ILE A 205 -12.89 -2.07 18.13
C ILE A 205 -12.59 -2.58 19.54
N ARG A 206 -13.64 -2.83 20.31
CA ARG A 206 -13.60 -3.50 21.61
C ARG A 206 -13.99 -4.96 21.45
N LEU A 207 -13.11 -5.85 21.87
CA LEU A 207 -13.38 -7.29 21.93
C LEU A 207 -13.88 -7.64 23.34
N LYS A 208 -15.03 -8.32 23.41
CA LYS A 208 -15.58 -8.84 24.69
C LYS A 208 -14.51 -9.68 25.40
N GLY A 209 -14.13 -9.27 26.61
CA GLY A 209 -13.14 -9.95 27.44
C GLY A 209 -11.66 -9.59 27.20
N ARG A 210 -11.32 -8.76 26.20
CA ARG A 210 -9.91 -8.34 25.93
C ARG A 210 -9.68 -6.82 25.85
N GLY A 211 -10.74 -6.01 25.97
CA GLY A 211 -10.64 -4.55 25.96
C GLY A 211 -10.71 -3.92 24.56
N THR A 212 -10.40 -2.63 24.48
CA THR A 212 -10.42 -1.84 23.23
C THR A 212 -9.04 -1.82 22.60
N LEU A 213 -8.95 -2.02 21.28
CA LEU A 213 -7.70 -1.84 20.53
C LEU A 213 -7.21 -0.40 20.69
N HIS A 214 -5.89 -0.22 20.69
CA HIS A 214 -5.34 1.11 20.44
C HIS A 214 -5.78 1.58 19.05
N SER A 215 -5.86 2.88 18.82
CA SER A 215 -6.34 3.39 17.54
C SER A 215 -5.66 4.67 17.08
N VAL A 216 -5.24 4.64 15.82
CA VAL A 216 -4.92 5.80 14.99
C VAL A 216 -5.93 5.97 13.83
N ALA A 217 -6.88 5.04 13.69
CA ALA A 217 -7.90 5.03 12.65
C ALA A 217 -8.88 6.18 12.81
N ARG A 218 -9.06 6.94 11.72
CA ARG A 218 -9.98 8.07 11.62
C ARG A 218 -10.94 7.81 10.45
N PRO A 219 -12.26 7.80 10.66
CA PRO A 219 -13.19 7.53 9.57
C PRO A 219 -13.11 8.61 8.48
N VAL A 220 -12.75 8.22 7.26
CA VAL A 220 -12.74 9.09 6.10
C VAL A 220 -13.99 8.86 5.25
N VAL A 221 -14.70 9.93 4.91
CA VAL A 221 -15.85 9.86 3.98
C VAL A 221 -15.32 9.91 2.55
N LEU A 222 -15.57 8.85 1.78
CA LEU A 222 -15.20 8.83 0.37
C LEU A 222 -16.18 9.67 -0.46
N PRO A 223 -15.71 10.41 -1.48
CA PRO A 223 -16.59 11.13 -2.40
C PRO A 223 -17.54 10.16 -3.10
N VAL A 224 -18.85 10.34 -2.91
CA VAL A 224 -19.86 9.51 -3.56
C VAL A 224 -20.22 10.11 -4.92
N VAL A 225 -20.01 9.35 -5.99
CA VAL A 225 -20.52 9.71 -7.32
C VAL A 225 -21.93 9.15 -7.43
N GLY A 226 -22.91 10.01 -7.79
CA GLY A 226 -24.32 9.62 -7.86
C GLY A 226 -24.55 8.37 -8.74
N PRO A 227 -25.53 7.51 -8.41
CA PRO A 227 -25.67 6.16 -8.96
C PRO A 227 -25.90 6.09 -10.48
N ASN A 228 -26.35 7.17 -11.10
CA ASN A 228 -26.66 7.24 -12.54
C ASN A 228 -25.54 7.84 -13.40
N ARG A 229 -24.35 8.09 -12.84
CA ARG A 229 -23.21 8.57 -13.63
C ARG A 229 -22.36 7.39 -14.10
N LYS A 230 -22.04 7.38 -15.40
CA LYS A 230 -21.05 6.47 -15.98
C LYS A 230 -19.74 6.60 -15.16
N ARG A 231 -19.11 5.47 -14.85
CA ARG A 231 -17.79 5.46 -14.21
C ARG A 231 -16.79 6.24 -15.07
N GLN A 232 -15.85 6.91 -14.41
CA GLN A 232 -14.86 7.76 -15.08
C GLN A 232 -13.83 6.92 -15.84
N HIS A 233 -13.57 5.71 -15.34
CA HIS A 233 -12.57 4.78 -15.84
C HIS A 233 -13.23 3.43 -16.03
N GLU A 234 -12.96 2.78 -17.16
CA GLU A 234 -13.45 1.45 -17.47
C GLU A 234 -12.61 0.40 -16.74
N MET A 235 -11.28 0.54 -16.81
CA MET A 235 -10.35 -0.40 -16.18
C MET A 235 -9.35 0.32 -15.28
N CYS A 236 -9.32 -0.07 -14.02
CA CYS A 236 -8.34 0.38 -13.06
C CYS A 236 -7.51 -0.78 -12.52
N VAL A 237 -6.36 -0.49 -11.92
CA VAL A 237 -5.54 -1.48 -11.23
C VAL A 237 -5.19 -1.01 -9.83
N CYS A 238 -5.36 -1.91 -8.87
CA CYS A 238 -4.87 -1.80 -7.51
C CYS A 238 -3.66 -2.72 -7.36
N THR A 239 -2.53 -2.17 -6.89
CA THR A 239 -1.34 -2.97 -6.56
C THR A 239 -0.78 -2.52 -5.22
N MET A 240 -0.14 -3.44 -4.51
CA MET A 240 0.60 -3.14 -3.29
C MET A 240 2.03 -3.56 -3.49
N LEU A 241 2.97 -2.64 -3.27
CA LEU A 241 4.37 -2.88 -3.53
C LEU A 241 5.25 -2.38 -2.38
N ARG A 242 6.47 -2.91 -2.36
CA ARG A 242 7.59 -2.32 -1.64
C ARG A 242 8.84 -2.44 -2.48
N ASN A 243 9.56 -1.33 -2.65
CA ASN A 243 10.85 -1.29 -3.34
C ASN A 243 10.78 -1.88 -4.77
N GLN A 244 9.81 -1.43 -5.57
CA GLN A 244 9.57 -1.88 -6.94
C GLN A 244 9.60 -0.72 -7.95
N ALA A 245 10.14 0.45 -7.59
CA ALA A 245 10.19 1.62 -8.46
C ALA A 245 10.84 1.33 -9.82
N GLY A 246 11.91 0.52 -9.83
CA GLY A 246 12.64 0.14 -11.04
C GLY A 246 11.81 -0.64 -12.08
N PHE A 247 10.70 -1.26 -11.69
CA PHE A 247 9.81 -2.01 -12.60
C PHE A 247 8.52 -1.24 -12.92
N LEU A 248 8.19 -0.21 -12.13
CA LEU A 248 6.91 0.47 -12.18
C LEU A 248 6.68 1.19 -13.53
N ARG A 249 7.73 1.77 -14.11
CA ARG A 249 7.63 2.46 -15.41
C ARG A 249 7.23 1.52 -16.55
N GLU A 250 7.95 0.41 -16.73
CA GLU A 250 7.63 -0.61 -17.73
C GLU A 250 6.20 -1.12 -17.53
N TRP A 251 5.83 -1.42 -16.28
CA TRP A 251 4.53 -1.95 -15.93
C TRP A 251 3.39 -0.98 -16.23
N VAL A 252 3.47 0.29 -15.81
CA VAL A 252 2.42 1.29 -16.07
C VAL A 252 2.29 1.57 -17.56
N MET A 253 3.40 1.80 -18.26
CA MET A 253 3.37 2.19 -19.68
C MET A 253 2.78 1.08 -20.55
N TYR A 254 3.17 -0.18 -20.28
CA TYR A 254 2.61 -1.33 -20.96
C TYR A 254 1.11 -1.48 -20.71
N HIS A 255 0.69 -1.46 -19.44
CA HIS A 255 -0.72 -1.65 -19.08
C HIS A 255 -1.60 -0.51 -19.59
N GLY A 256 -1.08 0.72 -19.66
CA GLY A 256 -1.78 1.84 -20.31
C GLY A 256 -2.03 1.57 -21.79
N GLY A 257 -1.04 1.03 -22.50
CA GLY A 257 -1.19 0.64 -23.92
C GLY A 257 -2.07 -0.59 -24.16
N VAL A 258 -2.37 -1.35 -23.11
CA VAL A 258 -3.28 -2.51 -23.12
C VAL A 258 -4.74 -2.13 -22.79
N GLY A 259 -4.95 -0.98 -22.15
CA GLY A 259 -6.27 -0.45 -21.82
C GLY A 259 -6.56 -0.28 -20.33
N VAL A 260 -5.53 -0.09 -19.48
CA VAL A 260 -5.72 0.37 -18.11
C VAL A 260 -5.77 1.90 -18.08
N ASP A 261 -6.80 2.46 -17.46
CA ASP A 261 -7.06 3.90 -17.40
C ASP A 261 -6.46 4.57 -16.16
N ARG A 262 -6.36 3.84 -15.04
CA ARG A 262 -5.97 4.41 -13.74
C ARG A 262 -5.30 3.39 -12.81
N TRP A 263 -4.33 3.88 -12.04
CA TRP A 263 -3.56 3.08 -11.07
C TRP A 263 -3.72 3.60 -9.65
N PHE A 264 -3.91 2.65 -8.73
CA PHE A 264 -3.85 2.86 -7.29
C PHE A 264 -2.66 2.08 -6.75
N ILE A 265 -1.58 2.81 -6.43
CA ILE A 265 -0.32 2.27 -5.93
C ILE A 265 -0.33 2.35 -4.40
N TYR A 266 -0.46 1.19 -3.74
CA TYR A 266 -0.34 1.08 -2.29
C TYR A 266 1.11 0.84 -1.93
N ASP A 267 1.77 1.88 -1.44
CA ASP A 267 3.19 1.84 -1.10
C ASP A 267 3.38 1.35 0.34
N ASN A 268 3.91 0.14 0.49
CA ASN A 268 4.15 -0.51 1.78
C ASN A 268 5.55 -0.19 2.33
N ASN A 269 5.77 1.10 2.61
CA ASN A 269 7.01 1.64 3.17
C ASN A 269 8.24 1.45 2.27
N SER A 270 8.12 1.79 0.99
CA SER A 270 9.29 1.80 0.10
C SER A 270 10.33 2.83 0.55
N ASP A 271 11.58 2.55 0.24
CA ASP A 271 12.76 3.40 0.47
C ASP A 271 13.61 3.57 -0.82
N ASP A 272 13.02 3.25 -1.97
CA ASP A 272 13.55 3.49 -3.31
C ASP A 272 12.94 4.77 -3.93
N GLU A 273 13.22 5.00 -5.21
CA GLU A 273 12.85 6.21 -5.96
C GLU A 273 11.38 6.25 -6.40
N ILE A 274 10.47 5.61 -5.66
CA ILE A 274 9.06 5.48 -6.07
C ILE A 274 8.35 6.82 -6.24
N VAL A 275 8.67 7.81 -5.41
CA VAL A 275 8.09 9.16 -5.51
C VAL A 275 8.45 9.77 -6.85
N ASP A 276 9.74 9.78 -7.20
CA ASP A 276 10.24 10.32 -8.46
C ASP A 276 9.65 9.60 -9.68
N VAL A 277 9.53 8.26 -9.61
CA VAL A 277 8.95 7.47 -10.71
C VAL A 277 7.46 7.78 -10.89
N VAL A 278 6.69 7.88 -9.80
CA VAL A 278 5.27 8.25 -9.87
C VAL A 278 5.08 9.66 -10.41
N GLU A 279 5.88 10.64 -9.95
CA GLU A 279 5.84 12.01 -10.47
C GLU A 279 6.20 12.09 -11.95
N SER A 280 7.22 11.33 -12.37
CA SER A 280 7.62 11.21 -13.76
C SER A 280 6.49 10.65 -14.64
N LEU A 281 5.79 9.62 -14.19
CA LEU A 281 4.65 9.04 -14.92
C LEU A 281 3.43 9.98 -14.95
N LEU A 282 3.16 10.69 -13.84
CA LEU A 282 2.12 11.73 -13.80
C LEU A 282 2.38 12.84 -14.81
N SER A 283 3.64 13.29 -14.95
CA SER A 283 4.02 14.31 -15.95
C SER A 283 3.81 13.85 -17.40
N GLN A 284 3.71 12.53 -17.62
CA GLN A 284 3.40 11.90 -18.90
C GLN A 284 1.91 11.61 -19.08
N ASN A 285 1.04 12.20 -18.24
CA ASN A 285 -0.42 12.06 -18.26
C ASN A 285 -0.96 10.66 -17.88
N TYR A 286 -0.18 9.81 -17.20
CA TYR A 286 -0.74 8.60 -16.59
C TYR A 286 -1.53 8.96 -15.32
N ASN A 287 -2.74 8.42 -15.18
CA ASN A 287 -3.59 8.67 -14.01
C ASN A 287 -3.22 7.74 -12.85
N ILE A 288 -2.28 8.17 -12.02
CA ILE A 288 -1.71 7.36 -10.94
C ILE A 288 -1.97 8.03 -9.60
N SER A 289 -2.33 7.23 -8.60
CA SER A 289 -2.36 7.68 -7.21
C SER A 289 -1.47 6.80 -6.35
N ARG A 290 -0.51 7.41 -5.64
CA ARG A 290 0.24 6.76 -4.58
C ARG A 290 -0.50 6.93 -3.26
N HIS A 291 -0.62 5.86 -2.50
CA HIS A 291 -1.18 5.85 -1.17
C HIS A 291 -0.24 5.12 -0.24
N LEU A 292 0.32 5.83 0.73
CA LEU A 292 1.16 5.20 1.75
C LEU A 292 0.29 4.23 2.56
N TRP A 293 0.69 2.96 2.58
CA TRP A 293 0.02 1.91 3.34
C TRP A 293 1.06 1.25 4.26
N PRO A 294 1.44 1.90 5.38
CA PRO A 294 2.62 1.52 6.14
C PRO A 294 2.42 0.30 7.04
N TRP A 295 1.27 -0.38 6.91
CA TRP A 295 0.81 -1.43 7.79
C TRP A 295 1.42 -2.78 7.39
N VAL A 296 1.96 -3.50 8.36
CA VAL A 296 2.72 -4.73 8.12
C VAL A 296 1.78 -5.92 7.98
N LYS A 297 1.99 -6.75 6.94
CA LYS A 297 1.21 -7.97 6.67
C LYS A 297 -0.30 -7.70 6.59
N THR A 298 -0.71 -6.78 5.72
CA THR A 298 -2.10 -6.30 5.57
C THR A 298 -2.52 -6.18 4.10
N GLN A 299 -1.99 -7.02 3.22
CA GLN A 299 -2.27 -6.95 1.77
C GLN A 299 -3.77 -7.02 1.45
N GLU A 300 -4.48 -8.00 2.03
CA GLU A 300 -5.91 -8.21 1.84
C GLU A 300 -6.74 -7.02 2.33
N ALA A 301 -6.33 -6.40 3.45
CA ALA A 301 -6.94 -5.18 3.94
C ALA A 301 -6.66 -3.98 3.02
N GLY A 302 -5.45 -3.85 2.49
CA GLY A 302 -5.08 -2.81 1.54
C GLY A 302 -5.85 -2.93 0.22
N PHE A 303 -6.05 -4.15 -0.29
CA PHE A 303 -6.87 -4.39 -1.48
C PHE A 303 -8.36 -4.11 -1.22
N ALA A 304 -8.89 -4.48 -0.06
CA ALA A 304 -10.25 -4.08 0.33
C ALA A 304 -10.39 -2.55 0.43
N HIS A 305 -9.42 -1.86 1.02
CA HIS A 305 -9.36 -0.39 1.07
C HIS A 305 -9.33 0.21 -0.35
N CYS A 306 -8.51 -0.35 -1.24
CA CYS A 306 -8.38 0.10 -2.62
C CYS A 306 -9.68 -0.09 -3.41
N ALA A 307 -10.32 -1.26 -3.26
CA ALA A 307 -11.59 -1.57 -3.90
C ALA A 307 -12.66 -0.53 -3.54
N MET A 308 -12.73 -0.10 -2.27
CA MET A 308 -13.69 0.92 -1.84
C MET A 308 -13.39 2.29 -2.44
N ARG A 309 -12.11 2.69 -2.52
CA ARG A 309 -11.70 3.95 -3.15
C ARG A 309 -11.93 3.97 -4.67
N ALA A 310 -11.77 2.83 -5.32
CA ALA A 310 -11.97 2.68 -6.76
C ALA A 310 -13.45 2.58 -7.15
N ARG A 311 -14.32 2.09 -6.24
CA ARG A 311 -15.73 1.74 -6.52
C ARG A 311 -16.56 2.84 -7.16
N ASP A 312 -16.27 4.11 -6.86
CA ASP A 312 -17.01 5.25 -7.39
C ASP A 312 -16.50 5.72 -8.76
N THR A 313 -15.25 5.41 -9.10
CA THR A 313 -14.56 5.97 -10.27
C THR A 313 -14.25 4.93 -11.36
N CYS A 314 -14.20 3.65 -10.99
CA CYS A 314 -13.79 2.54 -11.85
C CYS A 314 -14.92 1.53 -12.05
N GLU A 315 -15.13 1.08 -13.28
CA GLU A 315 -16.07 -0.01 -13.59
C GLU A 315 -15.48 -1.37 -13.20
N TRP A 316 -14.26 -1.64 -13.66
CA TRP A 316 -13.49 -2.83 -13.35
C TRP A 316 -12.19 -2.48 -12.63
N VAL A 317 -11.77 -3.35 -11.72
CA VAL A 317 -10.51 -3.20 -10.97
C VAL A 317 -9.76 -4.53 -10.98
N GLY A 318 -8.56 -4.52 -11.57
CA GLY A 318 -7.59 -5.59 -11.47
C GLY A 318 -6.78 -5.52 -10.19
N PHE A 319 -6.51 -6.67 -9.58
CA PHE A 319 -5.67 -6.79 -8.38
C PHE A 319 -4.47 -7.68 -8.71
N PHE A 320 -3.37 -7.09 -9.16
CA PHE A 320 -2.17 -7.83 -9.56
C PHE A 320 -0.90 -7.02 -9.28
N ASP A 321 0.22 -7.74 -9.18
CA ASP A 321 1.49 -7.20 -8.71
C ASP A 321 2.28 -6.53 -9.86
N VAL A 322 3.29 -5.72 -9.52
CA VAL A 322 4.12 -4.99 -10.51
C VAL A 322 4.96 -5.95 -11.38
N ASP A 323 5.20 -7.17 -10.92
CA ASP A 323 5.85 -8.24 -11.69
C ASP A 323 4.86 -9.06 -12.55
N GLU A 324 3.60 -8.61 -12.70
CA GLU A 324 2.53 -9.33 -13.40
C GLU A 324 1.99 -8.53 -14.58
N PHE A 325 2.02 -9.17 -15.75
CA PHE A 325 1.70 -8.53 -17.03
C PHE A 325 0.58 -9.27 -17.74
N LEU A 326 -0.46 -8.53 -18.13
CA LEU A 326 -1.51 -9.04 -19.01
C LEU A 326 -0.92 -9.45 -20.36
N HIS A 327 -1.34 -10.58 -20.91
CA HIS A 327 -0.91 -11.07 -22.22
C HIS A 327 -2.12 -11.55 -23.03
N PHE A 328 -2.24 -11.04 -24.26
CA PHE A 328 -3.36 -11.29 -25.18
C PHE A 328 -2.83 -11.96 -26.45
N PRO A 329 -2.90 -13.30 -26.58
CA PRO A 329 -2.28 -14.00 -27.72
C PRO A 329 -2.79 -13.59 -29.11
N HIS A 330 -4.00 -13.02 -29.21
CA HIS A 330 -4.68 -12.70 -30.47
C HIS A 330 -4.97 -11.19 -30.66
N GLU A 331 -4.15 -10.29 -30.11
CA GLU A 331 -4.31 -8.82 -30.25
C GLU A 331 -5.64 -8.25 -29.75
N LEU A 332 -6.34 -8.95 -28.86
CA LEU A 332 -7.48 -8.39 -28.14
C LEU A 332 -7.01 -7.30 -27.18
N THR A 333 -7.86 -6.30 -26.94
CA THR A 333 -7.65 -5.30 -25.91
C THR A 333 -8.44 -5.64 -24.65
N MET A 334 -8.07 -5.03 -23.51
CA MET A 334 -8.89 -5.14 -22.31
C MET A 334 -10.32 -4.69 -22.56
N LYS A 335 -10.50 -3.60 -23.33
CA LYS A 335 -11.80 -3.06 -23.66
C LYS A 335 -12.70 -4.08 -24.38
N ASP A 336 -12.17 -4.77 -25.38
CA ASP A 336 -12.92 -5.80 -26.12
C ASP A 336 -13.47 -6.88 -25.16
N ILE A 337 -12.64 -7.32 -24.21
CA ILE A 337 -13.04 -8.31 -23.21
C ILE A 337 -14.10 -7.74 -22.26
N LEU A 338 -13.95 -6.50 -21.79
CA LEU A 338 -14.84 -5.91 -20.80
C LEU A 338 -16.23 -5.56 -21.36
N GLU A 339 -16.31 -5.09 -22.62
CA GLU A 339 -17.58 -4.74 -23.28
C GLU A 339 -18.47 -5.94 -23.57
N GLU A 340 -17.90 -7.14 -23.71
CA GLU A 340 -18.65 -8.39 -23.92
C GLU A 340 -19.34 -8.93 -22.66
N GLN A 341 -19.01 -8.38 -21.48
CA GLN A 341 -19.48 -8.93 -20.21
C GLN A 341 -20.91 -8.49 -19.88
N THR A 342 -21.76 -9.47 -19.57
CA THR A 342 -23.12 -9.21 -19.08
C THR A 342 -23.12 -8.64 -17.66
N SER A 343 -24.23 -8.02 -17.25
CA SER A 343 -24.34 -7.33 -15.96
C SER A 343 -24.21 -8.24 -14.74
N ASN A 344 -24.43 -9.55 -14.88
CA ASN A 344 -24.25 -10.53 -13.81
C ASN A 344 -22.79 -11.00 -13.65
N ILE A 345 -21.93 -10.83 -14.66
CA ILE A 345 -20.51 -11.16 -14.54
C ILE A 345 -19.80 -10.01 -13.83
N ALA A 346 -19.25 -10.31 -12.65
CA ALA A 346 -18.55 -9.33 -11.83
C ALA A 346 -17.10 -9.71 -11.52
N GLU A 347 -16.64 -10.87 -11.99
CA GLU A 347 -15.25 -11.27 -11.85
C GLU A 347 -14.78 -12.02 -13.10
N LEU A 348 -13.69 -11.51 -13.69
CA LEU A 348 -12.93 -12.19 -14.73
C LEU A 348 -11.68 -12.79 -14.09
N ARG A 349 -11.49 -14.09 -14.27
CA ARG A 349 -10.29 -14.81 -13.83
C ARG A 349 -9.46 -15.19 -15.04
N ALA A 350 -8.15 -15.01 -14.97
CA ALA A 350 -7.23 -15.46 -16.01
C ALA A 350 -6.07 -16.24 -15.40
N LEU A 351 -5.62 -17.28 -16.11
CA LEU A 351 -4.50 -18.12 -15.68
C LEU A 351 -3.19 -17.32 -15.65
N CYS A 352 -2.35 -17.62 -14.66
CA CYS A 352 -1.07 -16.97 -14.45
C CYS A 352 0.09 -17.96 -14.59
N TYR A 353 1.08 -17.59 -15.40
CA TYR A 353 2.26 -18.39 -15.69
C TYR A 353 3.51 -17.75 -15.10
N SER A 354 4.29 -18.50 -14.34
CA SER A 354 5.48 -17.98 -13.65
C SER A 354 6.75 -18.10 -14.49
N PHE A 355 7.39 -16.97 -14.73
CA PHE A 355 8.64 -16.82 -15.47
C PHE A 355 9.87 -16.84 -14.55
N GLY A 356 10.96 -17.38 -15.11
CA GLY A 356 12.27 -17.52 -14.48
C GLY A 356 13.34 -16.58 -15.05
N PRO A 357 14.58 -16.65 -14.54
CA PRO A 357 15.64 -15.70 -14.88
C PRO A 357 16.11 -15.80 -16.32
N SER A 358 15.77 -16.88 -17.04
CA SER A 358 16.03 -17.02 -18.49
C SER A 358 17.51 -16.92 -18.87
N GLY A 359 18.40 -17.45 -18.02
CA GLY A 359 19.85 -17.39 -18.17
C GLY A 359 20.48 -16.07 -17.70
N HIS A 360 19.69 -15.09 -17.24
CA HIS A 360 20.21 -13.82 -16.79
C HIS A 360 20.75 -13.89 -15.35
N LYS A 361 21.87 -13.18 -15.13
CA LYS A 361 22.48 -12.94 -13.81
C LYS A 361 22.36 -11.49 -13.33
N LYS A 362 21.82 -10.62 -14.20
CA LYS A 362 21.57 -9.22 -13.95
C LYS A 362 20.23 -8.85 -14.56
N VAL A 363 19.53 -7.88 -13.96
CA VAL A 363 18.28 -7.33 -14.52
C VAL A 363 18.49 -6.97 -16.00
N PRO A 364 17.69 -7.52 -16.93
CA PRO A 364 17.81 -7.20 -18.34
C PRO A 364 17.52 -5.72 -18.61
N ALA A 365 18.43 -5.05 -19.33
CA ALA A 365 18.25 -3.65 -19.74
C ALA A 365 17.04 -3.42 -20.67
N THR A 366 16.52 -4.50 -21.26
CA THR A 366 15.32 -4.50 -22.11
C THR A 366 14.01 -4.57 -21.32
N GLY A 367 14.07 -4.65 -20.00
CA GLY A 367 12.88 -4.85 -19.15
C GLY A 367 12.50 -6.32 -19.00
N SER A 368 11.52 -6.56 -18.13
CA SER A 368 11.04 -7.88 -17.75
C SER A 368 10.40 -8.61 -18.92
N MET A 369 9.56 -7.91 -19.70
CA MET A 369 8.77 -8.53 -20.77
C MET A 369 9.63 -9.12 -21.89
N VAL A 370 10.72 -8.43 -22.23
CA VAL A 370 11.62 -8.83 -23.32
C VAL A 370 12.79 -9.68 -22.83
N GLY A 371 13.22 -9.45 -21.59
CA GLY A 371 14.37 -10.12 -21.01
C GLY A 371 14.06 -11.54 -20.51
N TYR A 372 12.91 -11.76 -19.87
CA TYR A 372 12.56 -13.06 -19.31
C TYR A 372 11.61 -13.82 -20.23
N THR A 373 12.10 -14.90 -20.84
CA THR A 373 11.36 -15.70 -21.83
C THR A 373 11.32 -17.20 -21.49
N CYS A 374 11.74 -17.58 -20.29
CA CYS A 374 11.65 -18.93 -19.76
C CYS A 374 10.60 -18.96 -18.67
N ARG A 375 9.73 -19.98 -18.68
CA ARG A 375 8.73 -20.17 -17.64
C ARG A 375 8.51 -21.64 -17.29
N LEU A 376 7.80 -21.85 -16.18
CA LEU A 376 7.22 -23.14 -15.83
C LEU A 376 6.08 -23.51 -16.80
N LEU A 377 5.89 -24.81 -17.05
CA LEU A 377 4.86 -25.33 -17.93
C LEU A 377 3.47 -25.13 -17.35
N ALA A 378 3.29 -25.51 -16.09
CA ALA A 378 2.01 -25.44 -15.40
C ALA A 378 1.71 -24.00 -14.92
N PRO A 379 0.46 -23.52 -15.08
CA PRO A 379 0.03 -22.27 -14.44
C PRO A 379 -0.02 -22.46 -12.91
N GLU A 380 0.25 -21.40 -12.16
CA GLU A 380 0.19 -21.46 -10.69
C GLU A 380 -1.21 -21.22 -10.15
N ARG A 381 -1.72 -19.99 -10.33
CA ARG A 381 -3.02 -19.50 -9.82
C ARG A 381 -3.68 -18.62 -10.88
N HIS A 382 -4.91 -18.19 -10.61
CA HIS A 382 -5.56 -17.15 -11.41
C HIS A 382 -5.33 -15.77 -10.79
N LYS A 383 -5.46 -14.74 -11.62
CA LYS A 383 -5.62 -13.34 -11.20
C LYS A 383 -7.02 -12.89 -11.54
N SER A 384 -7.57 -11.96 -10.76
CA SER A 384 -8.92 -11.48 -10.99
C SER A 384 -9.01 -9.99 -11.28
N ILE A 385 -10.00 -9.68 -12.12
CA ILE A 385 -10.47 -8.34 -12.44
C ILE A 385 -11.94 -8.31 -12.03
N VAL A 386 -12.30 -7.43 -11.10
CA VAL A 386 -13.63 -7.45 -10.46
C VAL A 386 -14.37 -6.13 -10.64
N ARG A 387 -15.70 -6.19 -10.66
CA ARG A 387 -16.56 -5.01 -10.50
C ARG A 387 -16.65 -4.67 -9.01
N PRO A 388 -16.09 -3.53 -8.53
CA PRO A 388 -16.09 -3.23 -7.09
C PRO A 388 -17.49 -3.08 -6.49
N GLU A 389 -18.49 -2.75 -7.31
CA GLU A 389 -19.88 -2.63 -6.88
C GLU A 389 -20.53 -3.96 -6.50
N ALA A 390 -20.04 -5.06 -7.05
CA ALA A 390 -20.53 -6.41 -6.81
C ALA A 390 -19.87 -7.08 -5.60
N LEU A 391 -18.90 -6.44 -4.94
CA LEU A 391 -18.19 -7.02 -3.81
C LEU A 391 -19.11 -7.21 -2.59
N ASN A 392 -18.96 -8.33 -1.89
CA ASN A 392 -19.68 -8.61 -0.67
C ASN A 392 -19.36 -7.57 0.42
N ALA A 393 -20.33 -7.21 1.26
CA ALA A 393 -20.15 -6.21 2.33
C ALA A 393 -19.08 -6.59 3.37
N SER A 394 -18.70 -7.87 3.45
CA SER A 394 -17.60 -8.37 4.28
C SER A 394 -16.20 -8.05 3.73
N LEU A 395 -16.08 -7.75 2.43
CA LEU A 395 -14.83 -7.50 1.72
C LEU A 395 -13.78 -8.61 1.85
N ILE A 396 -14.21 -9.83 2.18
CA ILE A 396 -13.32 -11.00 2.22
C ILE A 396 -12.67 -11.16 0.84
N ASN A 397 -11.35 -11.28 0.86
CA ASN A 397 -10.55 -11.56 -0.32
C ASN A 397 -9.39 -12.51 -0.01
N VAL A 398 -8.97 -13.22 -1.06
CA VAL A 398 -7.84 -14.16 -1.02
C VAL A 398 -6.78 -13.63 -1.98
N VAL A 399 -6.24 -12.47 -1.60
CA VAL A 399 -5.27 -11.68 -2.36
C VAL A 399 -5.85 -11.15 -3.68
N HIS A 400 -6.03 -12.00 -4.70
CA HIS A 400 -6.40 -11.55 -6.04
C HIS A 400 -7.87 -11.77 -6.41
N HIS A 401 -8.69 -12.40 -5.54
CA HIS A 401 -10.13 -12.52 -5.76
C HIS A 401 -10.94 -12.15 -4.51
N PHE A 402 -12.14 -11.64 -4.71
CA PHE A 402 -13.05 -11.19 -3.66
C PHE A 402 -14.30 -12.07 -3.60
N HIS A 403 -14.89 -12.20 -2.43
CA HIS A 403 -16.25 -12.71 -2.32
C HIS A 403 -17.24 -11.72 -2.94
N LEU A 404 -18.08 -12.22 -3.85
CA LEU A 404 -19.11 -11.45 -4.52
C LEU A 404 -20.43 -11.44 -3.73
N LYS A 405 -21.29 -10.47 -4.02
CA LYS A 405 -22.69 -10.47 -3.59
C LYS A 405 -23.44 -11.59 -4.31
N GLN A 406 -24.52 -12.06 -3.69
CA GLN A 406 -25.41 -13.04 -4.32
C GLN A 406 -25.98 -12.50 -5.65
N GLY A 407 -26.04 -13.36 -6.67
CA GLY A 407 -26.53 -13.02 -8.01
C GLY A 407 -25.45 -12.56 -8.99
N TYR A 408 -24.21 -12.36 -8.53
CA TYR A 408 -23.06 -12.11 -9.40
C TYR A 408 -22.22 -13.37 -9.56
N GLU A 409 -21.58 -13.48 -10.73
CA GLU A 409 -20.82 -14.65 -11.16
C GLU A 409 -19.38 -14.29 -11.54
N SER A 410 -18.52 -15.31 -11.44
CA SER A 410 -17.13 -15.26 -11.90
C SER A 410 -16.94 -16.18 -13.10
N ILE A 411 -16.19 -15.75 -14.10
CA ILE A 411 -15.81 -16.60 -15.24
C ILE A 411 -14.30 -16.77 -15.31
N LEU A 412 -13.85 -17.96 -15.74
CA LEU A 412 -12.46 -18.23 -16.07
C LEU A 412 -12.28 -18.06 -17.58
N LEU A 413 -11.47 -17.08 -17.96
CA LEU A 413 -11.12 -16.82 -19.35
C LEU A 413 -10.15 -17.89 -19.86
N ASN A 414 -10.31 -18.23 -21.14
CA ASN A 414 -9.37 -19.12 -21.82
C ASN A 414 -8.01 -18.41 -21.96
N ALA A 415 -6.91 -19.14 -21.75
CA ALA A 415 -5.55 -18.61 -21.95
C ALA A 415 -5.29 -18.12 -23.38
N SER A 416 -6.05 -18.59 -24.38
CA SER A 416 -6.02 -18.07 -25.75
C SER A 416 -6.58 -16.64 -25.88
N ILE A 417 -7.44 -16.23 -24.96
CA ILE A 417 -8.03 -14.88 -24.90
C ILE A 417 -7.11 -13.96 -24.09
N MET A 418 -6.84 -14.36 -22.84
CA MET A 418 -6.06 -13.57 -21.90
C MET A 418 -5.39 -14.45 -20.86
N SER A 419 -4.15 -14.11 -20.53
CA SER A 419 -3.38 -14.73 -19.46
C SER A 419 -2.54 -13.68 -18.73
N PHE A 420 -1.95 -14.07 -17.61
CA PHE A 420 -0.95 -13.28 -16.91
C PHE A 420 0.43 -13.94 -17.03
N ASN A 421 1.43 -13.13 -17.36
CA ASN A 421 2.83 -13.46 -17.23
C ASN A 421 3.33 -12.90 -15.90
N HIS A 422 3.70 -13.77 -14.97
CA HIS A 422 4.24 -13.39 -13.67
C HIS A 422 5.73 -13.61 -13.65
N TYR A 423 6.50 -12.52 -13.63
CA TYR A 423 7.95 -12.53 -13.49
C TYR A 423 8.37 -12.80 -12.04
N LYS A 424 7.88 -13.93 -11.50
CA LYS A 424 7.99 -14.31 -10.09
C LYS A 424 9.43 -14.57 -9.66
N TYR A 425 10.20 -15.25 -10.52
CA TYR A 425 11.55 -15.73 -10.25
C TYR A 425 12.55 -14.96 -11.12
N GLN A 426 12.59 -13.64 -10.98
CA GLN A 426 13.62 -12.80 -11.60
C GLN A 426 15.03 -13.18 -11.13
N VAL A 427 16.03 -12.51 -11.70
CA VAL A 427 17.43 -12.56 -11.26
C VAL A 427 17.58 -12.41 -9.74
N TRP A 428 18.63 -13.05 -9.19
CA TRP A 428 18.76 -13.27 -7.76
C TRP A 428 18.77 -11.96 -6.95
N GLU A 429 19.42 -10.92 -7.46
CA GLU A 429 19.52 -9.63 -6.77
C GLU A 429 18.16 -8.97 -6.52
N VAL A 430 17.17 -9.26 -7.36
CA VAL A 430 15.79 -8.82 -7.19
C VAL A 430 15.02 -9.82 -6.32
N PHE A 431 15.12 -11.13 -6.64
CA PHE A 431 14.36 -12.15 -5.95
C PHE A 431 14.66 -12.21 -4.44
N LYS A 432 15.93 -12.01 -4.05
CA LYS A 432 16.36 -12.05 -2.63
C LYS A 432 15.64 -11.02 -1.76
N GLN A 433 15.11 -9.93 -2.34
CA GLN A 433 14.36 -8.93 -1.59
C GLN A 433 13.07 -9.51 -0.97
N LYS A 434 12.49 -10.55 -1.58
CA LYS A 434 11.32 -11.26 -1.05
C LYS A 434 11.58 -11.88 0.33
N PHE A 435 12.84 -12.10 0.74
CA PHE A 435 13.20 -12.65 2.05
C PHE A 435 13.08 -11.67 3.22
N TYR A 436 13.08 -10.36 2.96
CA TYR A 436 13.23 -9.36 4.01
C TYR A 436 11.90 -8.77 4.48
N ARG A 437 10.87 -8.71 3.62
CA ARG A 437 9.50 -8.36 4.02
C ARG A 437 8.49 -8.90 3.01
N ARG A 438 7.55 -9.73 3.46
CA ARG A 438 6.33 -10.07 2.70
C ARG A 438 5.18 -9.16 3.12
N VAL A 439 4.36 -8.76 2.14
CA VAL A 439 3.17 -7.92 2.37
C VAL A 439 1.90 -8.73 2.68
N ALA A 440 1.83 -9.98 2.21
CA ALA A 440 0.67 -10.85 2.38
C ALA A 440 0.42 -11.23 3.84
N THR A 441 -0.85 -11.19 4.28
CA THR A 441 -1.21 -11.35 5.70
C THR A 441 -1.02 -12.78 6.20
N PHE A 442 -1.42 -13.75 5.39
CA PHE A 442 -1.50 -15.17 5.79
C PHE A 442 -0.32 -16.02 5.28
N VAL A 443 0.71 -15.39 4.73
CA VAL A 443 1.90 -16.09 4.23
C VAL A 443 3.05 -15.94 5.22
N ALA A 444 3.65 -17.06 5.60
CA ALA A 444 4.81 -17.07 6.49
C ALA A 444 5.99 -16.31 5.87
N ASP A 445 6.77 -15.63 6.70
CA ASP A 445 8.00 -14.99 6.24
C ASP A 445 8.97 -16.07 5.77
N TRP A 446 9.82 -15.74 4.79
CA TRP A 446 10.80 -16.70 4.28
C TRP A 446 11.79 -17.18 5.33
N GLN A 447 12.08 -16.33 6.31
CA GLN A 447 12.99 -16.64 7.40
C GLN A 447 12.40 -17.61 8.42
N ASP A 448 11.08 -17.83 8.39
CA ASP A 448 10.41 -18.81 9.24
C ASP A 448 10.62 -20.23 8.68
N GLU A 449 10.82 -21.20 9.56
CA GLU A 449 10.90 -22.62 9.18
C GLU A 449 9.51 -23.24 8.95
N GLN A 450 8.44 -22.53 9.35
CA GLN A 450 7.08 -22.93 9.04
C GLN A 450 6.82 -22.94 7.53
N ASN A 451 6.22 -24.03 7.03
CA ASN A 451 5.76 -24.15 5.65
C ASN A 451 6.86 -24.05 4.57
N ILE A 452 8.07 -24.56 4.83
CA ILE A 452 9.16 -24.64 3.83
C ILE A 452 8.71 -25.29 2.52
N GLY A 453 7.81 -26.29 2.57
CA GLY A 453 7.25 -26.96 1.39
C GLY A 453 6.04 -26.28 0.74
N SER A 454 5.66 -25.07 1.16
CA SER A 454 4.52 -24.36 0.55
C SER A 454 4.79 -23.96 -0.90
N LYS A 455 3.75 -23.99 -1.74
CA LYS A 455 3.76 -23.42 -3.10
C LYS A 455 4.01 -21.90 -3.12
N ASP A 456 3.91 -21.24 -1.97
CA ASP A 456 4.22 -19.82 -1.82
C ASP A 456 5.73 -19.57 -1.72
N ARG A 457 6.57 -20.62 -1.62
CA ARG A 457 8.03 -20.55 -1.62
C ARG A 457 8.59 -21.08 -2.94
N ALA A 458 9.78 -20.60 -3.28
CA ALA A 458 10.52 -21.07 -4.44
C ALA A 458 11.10 -22.46 -4.12
N PRO A 459 10.86 -23.45 -5.00
CA PRO A 459 11.42 -24.78 -4.83
C PRO A 459 12.94 -24.77 -4.63
N GLY A 460 13.40 -25.55 -3.65
CA GLY A 460 14.83 -25.75 -3.39
C GLY A 460 15.55 -24.56 -2.74
N LEU A 461 14.82 -23.59 -2.16
CA LEU A 461 15.40 -22.55 -1.31
C LEU A 461 15.12 -22.81 0.17
N GLY A 462 16.11 -22.51 1.02
CA GLY A 462 15.96 -22.51 2.47
C GLY A 462 15.38 -21.19 2.99
N THR A 463 15.64 -20.90 4.28
CA THR A 463 15.16 -19.69 4.96
C THR A 463 16.11 -18.50 4.85
N LYS A 464 17.31 -18.71 4.28
CA LYS A 464 18.35 -17.69 4.12
C LYS A 464 18.46 -17.24 2.66
N PRO A 465 18.71 -15.95 2.41
CA PRO A 465 18.92 -15.40 1.08
C PRO A 465 20.33 -15.74 0.58
N VAL A 466 20.56 -17.01 0.24
CA VAL A 466 21.80 -17.49 -0.41
C VAL A 466 21.49 -17.88 -1.85
N GLU A 467 22.24 -17.32 -2.80
CA GLU A 467 22.07 -17.59 -4.24
C GLU A 467 22.44 -19.04 -4.56
N PRO A 468 21.54 -19.83 -5.16
CA PRO A 468 21.90 -21.12 -5.72
C PRO A 468 22.82 -20.96 -6.94
N PRO A 469 23.85 -21.82 -7.11
CA PRO A 469 24.76 -21.74 -8.25
C PRO A 469 24.09 -21.81 -9.63
N ASP A 470 22.93 -22.47 -9.70
CA ASP A 470 22.14 -22.72 -10.90
C ASP A 470 20.95 -21.74 -11.04
N TRP A 471 20.82 -20.70 -10.20
CA TRP A 471 19.64 -19.84 -10.18
C TRP A 471 19.28 -19.26 -11.55
N SER A 472 20.27 -18.80 -12.31
CA SER A 472 20.07 -18.21 -13.65
C SER A 472 19.34 -19.14 -14.62
N ASP A 473 19.48 -20.45 -14.46
CA ASP A 473 18.97 -21.46 -15.38
C ASP A 473 17.72 -22.19 -14.84
N ARG A 474 17.25 -21.82 -13.64
CA ARG A 474 16.04 -22.40 -13.05
C ARG A 474 14.75 -21.91 -13.73
N PHE A 475 13.69 -22.70 -13.55
CA PHE A 475 12.33 -22.38 -13.97
C PHE A 475 12.16 -22.16 -15.49
N CYS A 476 12.98 -22.82 -16.31
CA CYS A 476 12.88 -22.81 -17.77
C CYS A 476 12.40 -24.17 -18.32
N GLU A 477 11.13 -24.47 -18.15
CA GLU A 477 10.50 -25.68 -18.74
C GLU A 477 9.98 -25.41 -20.16
N VAL A 478 9.50 -24.18 -20.39
CA VAL A 478 8.99 -23.71 -21.68
C VAL A 478 9.69 -22.40 -22.04
N ARG A 479 10.17 -22.31 -23.28
CA ARG A 479 10.57 -21.04 -23.87
C ARG A 479 9.34 -20.35 -24.44
N ASP A 480 8.95 -19.24 -23.81
CA ASP A 480 7.76 -18.47 -24.14
C ASP A 480 8.16 -17.04 -24.52
N THR A 481 7.99 -16.69 -25.80
CA THR A 481 8.31 -15.36 -26.35
C THR A 481 7.06 -14.56 -26.72
N GLY A 482 5.85 -15.05 -26.43
CA GLY A 482 4.61 -14.44 -26.93
C GLY A 482 4.50 -12.95 -26.59
N LEU A 483 4.61 -12.62 -25.31
CA LEU A 483 4.56 -11.22 -24.86
C LEU A 483 5.76 -10.40 -25.37
N LYS A 484 6.97 -10.99 -25.40
CA LYS A 484 8.16 -10.34 -25.95
C LYS A 484 7.96 -9.91 -27.40
N ASP A 485 7.47 -10.83 -28.23
CA ASP A 485 7.31 -10.61 -29.66
C ASP A 485 6.25 -9.55 -29.94
N GLN A 486 5.15 -9.56 -29.16
CA GLN A 486 4.12 -8.51 -29.21
C GLN A 486 4.66 -7.15 -28.80
N VAL A 487 5.40 -7.09 -27.69
CA VAL A 487 5.98 -5.84 -27.17
C VAL A 487 6.96 -5.24 -28.16
N ILE A 488 7.88 -6.05 -28.70
CA ILE A 488 8.83 -5.60 -29.72
C ILE A 488 8.11 -5.09 -30.95
N ARG A 489 7.08 -5.81 -31.44
CA ARG A 489 6.35 -5.39 -32.63
C ARG A 489 5.57 -4.08 -32.42
N LYS A 490 4.96 -3.89 -31.25
CA LYS A 490 4.04 -2.77 -30.99
C LYS A 490 4.75 -1.50 -30.50
N TYR A 491 5.79 -1.63 -29.68
CA TYR A 491 6.35 -0.49 -28.94
C TYR A 491 7.78 -0.14 -29.32
N ARG A 492 8.50 -1.00 -30.05
CA ARG A 492 9.89 -0.71 -30.40
C ARG A 492 9.96 0.45 -31.39
N ASP A 493 10.68 1.49 -31.02
CA ASP A 493 10.94 2.63 -31.88
C ASP A 493 11.77 2.18 -33.11
N PRO A 494 11.29 2.42 -34.35
CA PRO A 494 11.98 1.93 -35.55
C PRO A 494 13.35 2.58 -35.81
N GLN A 495 13.63 3.76 -35.25
CA GLN A 495 14.87 4.50 -35.51
C GLN A 495 15.96 4.14 -34.51
N THR A 496 15.61 4.12 -33.23
CA THR A 496 16.52 3.88 -32.10
C THR A 496 16.56 2.42 -31.70
N GLY A 497 15.52 1.65 -32.01
CA GLY A 497 15.36 0.27 -31.60
C GLY A 497 15.03 0.09 -30.11
N LEU A 498 14.76 1.17 -29.37
CA LEU A 498 14.45 1.17 -27.94
C LEU A 498 12.94 1.09 -27.69
N LEU A 499 12.57 0.62 -26.50
CA LEU A 499 11.19 0.63 -26.01
C LEU A 499 10.91 1.94 -25.25
N PRO A 500 9.64 2.39 -25.14
CA PRO A 500 9.29 3.68 -24.56
C PRO A 500 9.69 3.84 -23.09
N TRP A 501 9.79 2.73 -22.37
CA TRP A 501 10.18 2.69 -20.95
C TRP A 501 11.69 2.50 -20.73
N GLN A 502 12.47 2.29 -21.79
CA GLN A 502 13.93 2.28 -21.68
C GLN A 502 14.42 3.72 -21.61
N GLU A 503 15.09 4.09 -20.53
CA GLU A 503 15.69 5.42 -20.41
C GLU A 503 16.74 5.63 -21.51
N LYS A 504 16.75 6.81 -22.11
CA LYS A 504 17.88 7.22 -22.95
C LYS A 504 19.11 7.27 -22.05
N GLN A 505 20.15 6.54 -22.42
CA GLN A 505 21.40 6.45 -21.65
C GLN A 505 22.02 7.83 -21.32
N SER A 506 21.72 8.85 -22.13
CA SER A 506 22.09 10.26 -21.90
C SER A 506 21.40 10.93 -20.70
N GLU A 507 20.19 10.51 -20.32
CA GLU A 507 19.47 11.08 -19.16
C GLU A 507 19.98 10.51 -17.84
N ILE A 508 20.47 9.27 -17.84
CA ILE A 508 21.12 8.62 -16.70
C ILE A 508 22.46 9.32 -16.41
N GLU A 509 23.28 9.58 -17.43
CA GLU A 509 24.55 10.29 -17.28
C GLU A 509 24.36 11.74 -16.79
N ASN A 510 23.34 12.44 -17.29
CA ASN A 510 23.00 13.80 -16.84
C ASN A 510 22.48 13.84 -15.39
N LYS A 511 21.74 12.82 -14.94
CA LYS A 511 21.34 12.70 -13.53
C LYS A 511 22.53 12.39 -12.61
N VAL A 512 23.47 11.56 -13.05
CA VAL A 512 24.70 11.26 -12.28
C VAL A 512 25.62 12.49 -12.20
N LEU A 513 25.62 13.35 -13.22
CA LEU A 513 26.37 14.61 -13.23
C LEU A 513 25.66 15.74 -12.45
N ALA A 514 24.34 15.73 -12.33
CA ALA A 514 23.58 16.71 -11.56
C ALA A 514 23.56 16.43 -10.03
N VAL A 515 24.03 15.26 -9.61
CA VAL A 515 24.16 14.84 -8.19
C VAL A 515 25.63 14.93 -7.71
N ARG A 516 26.53 15.49 -8.53
CA ARG A 516 27.87 15.95 -8.14
C ARG A 516 27.91 17.47 -8.18
#